data_AF-A0A7S1K9A6-F1
#
_entry.id   AF-A0A7S1K9A6-F1
#
_cell.length_a   1.000
_cell.length_b   1.000
_cell.length_c   1.000
_cell.angle_alpha   90.00
_cell.angle_beta   90.00
_cell.angle_gamma   90.00
#
_symmetry.space_group_name_H-M   'P 1'
#
loop_
_entity.id
_entity.type
_entity.pdbx_description
1 polymer ?
#
loop_
_entity_poly.entity_id
_entity_poly.type
_entity_poly.pdbx_seq_one_letter_code
_entity_poly.pdbx_strand_id
1 'polypeptide(L)'
;APQHPHFVRKMRTFFFEAFEEEAAHIRRYLDATPWVEGELVPATIQEFLAQRGESKTSGPSIGPPPCDVISIRTQSTLPLEWADDLKAILSRSTGYDHLLAYRHQATVERTQHIHFGHLPLYCVRAVA
;
A
#
# COMPACT_ATOMS: atom_id res chain seq x y z
N ALA A 1 -11.26 20.59 34.82
CA ALA A 1 -11.87 20.24 33.53
C ALA A 1 -11.17 19.00 33.00
N PRO A 2 -11.85 17.86 32.77
CA PRO A 2 -11.21 16.74 32.11
C PRO A 2 -11.23 16.98 30.59
N GLN A 3 -10.07 16.79 29.98
CA GLN A 3 -9.82 16.99 28.56
C GLN A 3 -10.62 15.95 27.76
N HIS A 4 -11.41 16.40 26.79
CA HIS A 4 -12.06 15.51 25.84
C HIS A 4 -10.97 14.76 25.04
N PRO A 5 -11.00 13.42 24.96
CA PRO A 5 -10.12 12.73 24.03
C PRO A 5 -10.52 13.14 22.61
N HIS A 6 -9.64 13.84 21.91
CA HIS A 6 -9.81 14.12 20.50
C HIS A 6 -9.87 12.77 19.77
N PHE A 7 -11.06 12.39 19.30
CA PHE A 7 -11.23 11.24 18.43
C PHE A 7 -10.57 11.57 17.09
N VAL A 8 -9.29 11.23 16.96
CA VAL A 8 -8.58 11.35 15.69
C VAL A 8 -8.99 10.15 14.85
N ARG A 9 -9.68 10.40 13.73
CA ARG A 9 -9.91 9.38 12.71
C ARG A 9 -8.55 8.88 12.23
N LYS A 10 -8.22 7.62 12.50
CA LYS A 10 -6.97 7.02 12.04
C LYS A 10 -7.02 6.80 10.54
N MET A 11 -5.93 7.13 9.86
CA MET A 11 -5.69 6.76 8.47
C MET A 11 -5.19 5.31 8.45
N ARG A 12 -5.89 4.44 7.73
CA ARG A 12 -5.48 3.04 7.57
C ARG A 12 -4.53 2.91 6.38
N THR A 13 -3.46 2.17 6.57
CA THR A 13 -2.42 1.93 5.56
C THR A 13 -2.03 0.46 5.54
N PHE A 14 -1.67 -0.06 4.36
CA PHE A 14 -1.25 -1.45 4.20
C PHE A 14 0.05 -1.53 3.43
N PHE A 15 1.06 -2.15 4.02
CA PHE A 15 2.41 -2.28 3.46
C PHE A 15 2.62 -3.69 2.94
N PHE A 16 2.68 -3.84 1.61
CA PHE A 16 3.06 -5.07 0.93
C PHE A 16 4.57 -5.17 0.77
N GLU A 17 5.10 -6.39 0.70
CA GLU A 17 6.54 -6.66 0.56
C GLU A 17 7.38 -6.00 1.67
N ALA A 18 6.83 -5.93 2.89
CA ALA A 18 7.52 -5.43 4.07
C ALA A 18 8.23 -6.58 4.80
N PHE A 19 9.48 -6.85 4.41
CA PHE A 19 10.32 -7.88 5.03
C PHE A 19 10.77 -7.48 6.44
N GLU A 20 11.22 -8.47 7.22
CA GLU A 20 11.45 -8.35 8.68
C GLU A 20 12.22 -7.07 9.10
N GLU A 21 13.36 -6.79 8.50
CA GLU A 21 14.18 -5.61 8.84
C GLU A 21 13.45 -4.30 8.54
N GLU A 22 12.83 -4.21 7.36
CA GLU A 22 12.09 -3.02 6.94
C GLU A 22 10.81 -2.83 7.78
N ALA A 23 10.09 -3.92 8.05
CA ALA A 23 8.90 -3.94 8.88
C ALA A 23 9.19 -3.48 10.31
N ALA A 24 10.34 -3.88 10.88
CA ALA A 24 10.79 -3.40 12.18
C ALA A 24 11.03 -1.88 12.19
N HIS A 25 11.59 -1.32 11.12
CA HIS A 25 11.76 0.14 10.99
C HIS A 25 10.42 0.87 10.83
N ILE A 26 9.54 0.37 9.97
CA ILE A 26 8.23 0.99 9.72
C ILE A 26 7.37 0.99 10.98
N ARG A 27 7.36 -0.12 11.74
CA ARG A 27 6.63 -0.21 13.01
C ARG A 27 7.02 0.89 13.99
N ARG A 28 8.32 1.22 14.11
CA ARG A 28 8.77 2.33 14.97
C ARG A 28 8.16 3.67 14.57
N TYR A 29 8.01 3.93 13.27
CA TYR A 29 7.36 5.16 12.79
C TYR A 29 5.85 5.13 12.99
N LEU A 30 5.19 3.97 12.80
CA LEU A 30 3.76 3.80 13.09
C LEU A 30 3.45 4.05 14.57
N ASP A 31 4.28 3.50 15.48
CA ASP A 31 4.13 3.70 16.92
C ASP A 31 4.28 5.17 17.33
N ALA A 32 5.14 5.92 16.64
CA ALA A 32 5.33 7.35 16.84
C ALA A 32 4.25 8.21 16.15
N THR A 33 3.38 7.61 15.33
CA THR A 33 2.39 8.31 14.50
C THR A 33 0.97 7.87 14.86
N PRO A 34 0.40 8.36 15.98
CA PRO A 34 -0.85 7.81 16.56
C PRO A 34 -2.10 7.97 15.69
N TRP A 35 -2.04 8.80 14.66
CA TRP A 35 -3.11 9.04 13.68
C TRP A 35 -3.03 8.11 12.46
N VAL A 36 -2.03 7.22 12.39
CA VAL A 36 -1.91 6.19 11.36
C VAL A 36 -2.05 4.80 11.99
N GLU A 37 -2.80 3.94 11.33
CA GLU A 37 -2.86 2.52 11.61
C GLU A 37 -2.30 1.78 10.40
N GLY A 38 -1.28 0.94 10.62
CA GLY A 38 -0.56 0.27 9.55
C GLY A 38 -0.52 -1.24 9.74
N GLU A 39 -0.91 -1.98 8.71
CA GLU A 39 -0.71 -3.43 8.61
C GLU A 39 0.45 -3.72 7.64
N LEU A 40 1.29 -4.70 7.95
CA LEU A 40 2.47 -5.04 7.16
C LEU A 40 2.48 -6.54 6.83
N VAL A 41 2.73 -6.87 5.57
CA VAL A 41 2.90 -8.24 5.11
C VAL A 41 4.16 -8.39 4.25
N PRO A 42 4.88 -9.52 4.31
CA PRO A 42 6.01 -9.78 3.42
C PRO A 42 5.56 -10.17 2.00
N ALA A 43 4.28 -10.53 1.83
CA ALA A 43 3.71 -10.97 0.57
C ALA A 43 3.60 -9.84 -0.46
N THR A 44 3.73 -10.21 -1.73
CA THR A 44 3.26 -9.42 -2.87
C THR A 44 1.73 -9.30 -2.86
N ILE A 45 1.18 -8.36 -3.63
CA ILE A 45 -0.28 -8.27 -3.82
C ILE A 45 -0.84 -9.61 -4.33
N GLN A 46 -0.17 -10.26 -5.27
CA GLN A 46 -0.62 -11.50 -5.89
C GLN A 46 -0.68 -12.66 -4.90
N GLU A 47 0.35 -12.82 -4.07
CA GLU A 47 0.37 -13.84 -3.01
C GLU A 47 -0.71 -13.56 -1.95
N PHE A 48 -0.88 -12.30 -1.55
CA PHE A 48 -1.92 -11.89 -0.62
C PHE A 48 -3.33 -12.19 -1.17
N LEU A 49 -3.56 -11.90 -2.46
CA LEU A 49 -4.81 -12.20 -3.14
C LEU A 49 -5.05 -13.70 -3.29
N ALA A 50 -4.01 -14.48 -3.61
CA ALA A 50 -4.11 -15.94 -3.67
C ALA A 50 -4.54 -16.52 -2.31
N GLN A 51 -3.93 -16.05 -1.21
CA GLN A 51 -4.28 -16.47 0.15
C GLN A 51 -5.69 -16.03 0.57
N ARG A 52 -6.15 -14.85 0.13
CA ARG A 52 -7.54 -14.39 0.33
C ARG A 52 -8.56 -15.18 -0.50
N GLY A 53 -8.15 -15.60 -1.68
CA GLY A 53 -9.00 -16.18 -2.73
C GLY A 53 -9.11 -17.70 -2.71
N GLU A 54 -8.61 -18.40 -1.69
CA GLU A 54 -8.77 -19.85 -1.51
C GLU A 54 -10.23 -20.23 -1.15
N SER A 55 -11.19 -19.81 -1.96
CA SER A 55 -12.50 -20.47 -2.01
C SER A 55 -12.37 -21.69 -2.91
N LYS A 56 -12.52 -22.90 -2.38
CA LYS A 56 -12.38 -24.18 -3.10
C LYS A 56 -13.34 -24.36 -4.30
N THR A 57 -14.23 -23.41 -4.55
CA THR A 57 -15.34 -23.50 -5.50
C THR A 57 -15.37 -22.38 -6.54
N SER A 58 -14.50 -21.38 -6.46
CA SER A 58 -14.48 -20.24 -7.39
C SER A 58 -13.05 -19.71 -7.41
N GLY A 59 -12.44 -19.55 -8.59
CA GLY A 59 -11.05 -19.10 -8.71
C GLY A 59 -10.76 -17.77 -7.98
N PRO A 60 -9.50 -17.31 -7.94
CA PRO A 60 -9.10 -16.17 -7.13
C PRO A 60 -9.94 -14.93 -7.47
N SER A 61 -10.74 -14.47 -6.51
CA SER A 61 -11.46 -13.20 -6.58
C SER A 61 -10.55 -12.08 -6.09
N ILE A 62 -10.36 -11.04 -6.90
CA ILE A 62 -9.50 -9.88 -6.58
C ILE A 62 -10.01 -9.14 -5.33
N GLY A 63 -11.33 -9.02 -5.15
CA GLY A 63 -11.94 -8.29 -4.03
C GLY A 63 -11.49 -6.83 -3.89
N PRO A 64 -11.98 -6.10 -2.88
CA PRO A 64 -11.52 -4.75 -2.61
C PRO A 64 -10.09 -4.74 -2.03
N PRO A 65 -9.34 -3.63 -2.19
CA PRO A 65 -8.05 -3.47 -1.54
C PRO A 65 -8.20 -3.56 0.00
N PRO A 66 -7.14 -3.94 0.74
CA PRO A 66 -7.21 -4.05 2.20
C PRO A 66 -7.49 -2.70 2.89
N CYS A 67 -7.11 -1.58 2.27
CA CYS A 67 -7.44 -0.22 2.65
C CYS A 67 -7.27 0.75 1.46
N ASP A 68 -7.64 2.01 1.66
CA ASP A 68 -7.62 3.06 0.63
C ASP A 68 -6.24 3.70 0.42
N VAL A 69 -5.26 3.45 1.30
CA VAL A 69 -3.85 3.89 1.14
C VAL A 69 -2.92 2.69 1.24
N ILE A 70 -2.16 2.39 0.19
CA ILE A 70 -1.24 1.25 0.17
C ILE A 70 0.20 1.66 -0.10
N SER A 71 1.13 0.84 0.39
CA SER A 71 2.55 0.99 0.17
C SER A 71 3.14 -0.29 -0.41
N ILE A 72 3.86 -0.21 -1.52
CA ILE A 72 4.32 -1.38 -2.30
C ILE A 72 5.82 -1.29 -2.66
N ARG A 73 6.36 -2.36 -3.24
CA ARG A 73 7.66 -2.39 -3.94
C ARG A 73 7.45 -2.86 -5.39
N THR A 74 8.53 -3.02 -6.16
CA THR A 74 8.45 -3.27 -7.62
C THR A 74 7.89 -4.62 -8.03
N GLN A 75 7.78 -5.61 -7.14
CA GLN A 75 7.40 -6.97 -7.55
C GLN A 75 5.87 -7.13 -7.63
N SER A 76 5.12 -6.25 -6.97
CA SER A 76 3.66 -6.27 -7.01
C SER A 76 3.10 -5.68 -8.31
N THR A 77 2.12 -6.35 -8.90
CA THR A 77 1.26 -5.79 -9.94
C THR A 77 -0.05 -5.37 -9.30
N LEU A 78 -0.45 -4.12 -9.55
CA LEU A 78 -1.70 -3.57 -9.02
C LEU A 78 -2.89 -4.07 -9.86
N PRO A 79 -3.94 -4.63 -9.23
CA PRO A 79 -5.19 -4.91 -9.89
C PRO A 79 -5.87 -3.61 -10.33
N LEU A 80 -6.34 -3.56 -11.58
CA LEU A 80 -7.01 -2.37 -12.12
C LEU A 80 -8.36 -2.12 -11.43
N GLU A 81 -8.96 -3.18 -10.90
CA GLU A 81 -10.21 -3.17 -10.13
C GLU A 81 -10.08 -2.36 -8.83
N TRP A 82 -8.88 -2.27 -8.26
CA TRP A 82 -8.67 -1.49 -7.03
C TRP A 82 -8.66 0.02 -7.25
N ALA A 83 -8.60 0.50 -8.49
CA ALA A 83 -8.46 1.92 -8.78
C ALA A 83 -9.65 2.77 -8.27
N ASP A 84 -10.84 2.18 -8.21
CA ASP A 84 -12.05 2.87 -7.75
C ASP A 84 -12.08 3.02 -6.21
N ASP A 85 -11.35 2.18 -5.48
CA ASP A 85 -11.34 2.14 -4.01
C ASP A 85 -10.08 2.78 -3.40
N LEU A 86 -9.00 2.88 -4.19
CA LEU A 86 -7.75 3.47 -3.73
C LEU A 86 -7.79 5.01 -3.76
N LYS A 87 -7.20 5.61 -2.72
CA LYS A 87 -6.91 7.04 -2.61
C LYS A 87 -5.44 7.33 -2.86
N ALA A 88 -4.54 6.46 -2.40
CA ALA A 88 -3.11 6.69 -2.57
C ALA A 88 -2.28 5.41 -2.66
N ILE A 89 -1.22 5.47 -3.46
CA ILE A 89 -0.21 4.42 -3.62
C ILE A 89 1.17 5.04 -3.39
N LEU A 90 1.93 4.47 -2.44
CA LEU A 90 3.31 4.84 -2.18
C LEU A 90 4.25 3.71 -2.62
N SER A 91 5.16 3.99 -3.55
CA SER A 91 6.25 3.08 -3.89
C SER A 91 7.46 3.31 -2.98
N ARG A 92 7.98 2.23 -2.41
CA ARG A 92 9.21 2.25 -1.58
C ARG A 92 10.46 1.84 -2.36
N SER A 93 10.37 1.84 -3.69
CA SER A 93 11.47 1.55 -4.60
C SER A 93 11.80 2.73 -5.50
N THR A 94 12.99 2.71 -6.08
CA THR A 94 13.40 3.68 -7.11
C THR A 94 12.67 3.47 -8.44
N GLY A 95 12.29 2.22 -8.75
CA GLY A 95 11.47 1.90 -9.92
C GLY A 95 10.03 2.40 -9.77
N TYR A 96 9.57 3.20 -10.74
CA TYR A 96 8.25 3.84 -10.74
C TYR A 96 7.45 3.59 -12.04
N ASP A 97 8.04 2.93 -13.04
CA ASP A 97 7.44 2.73 -14.36
C ASP A 97 6.13 1.92 -14.31
N HIS A 98 6.07 0.90 -13.46
CA HIS A 98 4.86 0.10 -13.25
C HIS A 98 3.69 0.93 -12.68
N LEU A 99 3.98 1.91 -11.81
CA LEU A 99 2.97 2.84 -11.30
C LEU A 99 2.53 3.86 -12.34
N LEU A 100 3.44 4.29 -13.24
CA LEU A 100 3.08 5.15 -14.36
C LEU A 100 2.13 4.44 -15.33
N ALA A 101 2.41 3.19 -15.66
CA ALA A 101 1.55 2.36 -16.50
C ALA A 101 0.17 2.15 -15.85
N TYR A 102 0.16 1.80 -14.56
CA TYR A 102 -1.08 1.66 -13.80
C TYR A 102 -1.87 2.96 -13.76
N ARG A 103 -1.22 4.10 -13.48
CA ARG A 103 -1.88 5.41 -13.48
C ARG A 103 -2.55 5.69 -14.81
N HIS A 104 -1.84 5.49 -15.92
CA HIS A 104 -2.41 5.70 -17.25
C HIS A 104 -3.66 4.85 -17.48
N GLN A 105 -3.65 3.58 -17.08
CA GLN A 105 -4.82 2.70 -17.20
C GLN A 105 -5.95 3.08 -16.23
N ALA A 106 -5.60 3.50 -15.02
CA ALA A 106 -6.56 3.83 -13.97
C ALA A 106 -7.26 5.17 -14.21
N THR A 107 -6.62 6.15 -14.86
CA THR A 107 -7.15 7.53 -14.96
C THR A 107 -7.87 7.85 -16.27
N VAL A 108 -7.77 7.01 -17.30
CA VAL A 108 -8.39 7.31 -18.62
C VAL A 108 -9.92 7.26 -18.58
N GLU A 109 -10.52 6.48 -17.67
CA GLU A 109 -11.96 6.23 -17.65
C GLU A 109 -12.64 6.50 -16.30
N ARG A 110 -11.91 6.96 -15.28
CA ARG A 110 -12.41 7.04 -13.89
C ARG A 110 -12.44 8.45 -13.33
N THR A 111 -13.45 8.71 -12.49
CA THR A 111 -13.66 9.97 -11.79
C THR A 111 -12.82 10.11 -10.51
N GLN A 112 -12.33 9.01 -9.95
CA GLN A 112 -11.53 9.02 -8.73
C GLN A 112 -10.05 9.24 -9.03
N HIS A 113 -9.46 10.26 -8.40
CA HIS A 113 -8.06 10.59 -8.56
C HIS A 113 -7.21 9.89 -7.49
N ILE A 114 -6.39 8.93 -7.91
CA ILE A 114 -5.43 8.25 -7.04
C ILE A 114 -4.17 9.11 -6.92
N HIS A 115 -3.71 9.35 -5.69
CA HIS A 115 -2.42 9.98 -5.44
C HIS A 115 -1.29 8.96 -5.55
N PHE A 116 -0.18 9.34 -6.18
CA PHE A 116 0.99 8.48 -6.30
C PHE A 116 2.21 9.16 -5.68
N GLY A 117 2.95 8.44 -4.86
CA GLY A 117 4.23 8.86 -4.29
C GLY A 117 5.29 7.80 -4.48
N HIS A 118 6.57 8.19 -4.44
CA HIS A 118 7.68 7.25 -4.40
C HIS A 118 8.81 7.77 -3.49
N LEU A 119 9.70 6.87 -3.05
CA LEU A 119 10.86 7.21 -2.24
C LEU A 119 12.11 7.37 -3.14
N PRO A 120 12.52 8.61 -3.52
CA PRO A 120 13.54 8.83 -4.54
C PRO A 120 14.97 8.51 -4.06
N LEU A 121 15.29 8.72 -2.78
CA LEU A 121 16.64 8.54 -2.22
C LEU A 121 16.53 7.85 -0.87
N TYR A 122 16.95 6.59 -0.78
CA TYR A 122 16.88 5.84 0.49
C TYR A 122 18.25 5.46 1.05
N CYS A 123 19.29 5.27 0.22
CA CYS A 123 20.69 5.29 0.67
C CYS A 123 21.68 5.33 -0.51
N VAL A 124 22.11 6.52 -0.96
CA VAL A 124 23.03 6.67 -2.12
C VAL A 124 24.41 6.04 -1.85
N ARG A 125 24.76 5.84 -0.57
CA ARG A 125 26.04 5.25 -0.14
C ARG A 125 26.03 3.73 -0.03
N ALA A 126 24.86 3.07 -0.08
CA ALA A 126 24.78 1.61 -0.03
C ALA A 126 25.07 0.94 -1.39
N VAL A 127 25.16 1.74 -2.46
CA VAL A 127 25.46 1.31 -3.84
C VAL A 127 26.88 1.75 -4.27
N ALA A 128 27.70 2.22 -3.32
CA ALA A 128 29.06 2.73 -3.56
C ALA A 128 30.13 1.71 -3.13
#